data_AF-A0A9P8TCU5-F1
#
_entry.id   AF-A0A9P8TCU5-F1
#
_cell.length_a   1.000
_cell.length_b   1.000
_cell.length_c   1.000
_cell.angle_alpha   90.00
_cell.angle_beta   90.00
_cell.angle_gamma   90.00
#
_symmetry.space_group_name_H-M   'P 1'
#
loop_
_entity.id
_entity.type
_entity.pdbx_description
1 polymer ?
#
loop_
_entity_poly.entity_id
_entity_poly.type
_entity_poly.pdbx_seq_one_letter_code
_entity_poly.pdbx_strand_id
1 'polypeptide(L)' 'PEYMEGVEGEGELPEGATRIQITQEENEAINRLCELGFERDLVIQVYFACDKNEEMTANLLFSDHAE' A
#
# COMPACT_ATOMS: atom_id res chain seq x y z
N PRO A 1 -9.02 -34.51 -32.02
CA PRO A 1 -9.36 -34.69 -30.58
C PRO A 1 -8.38 -33.90 -29.73
N GLU A 2 -8.79 -32.65 -29.49
CA GLU A 2 -8.61 -31.83 -28.29
C GLU A 2 -7.35 -32.07 -27.43
N TYR A 3 -6.39 -31.17 -27.59
CA TYR A 3 -5.50 -30.79 -26.50
C TYR A 3 -6.35 -30.01 -25.48
N MET A 4 -6.65 -30.68 -24.37
CA MET A 4 -7.43 -30.17 -23.25
C MET A 4 -6.79 -28.93 -22.62
N GLU A 5 -7.68 -28.05 -22.18
CA GLU A 5 -7.48 -26.89 -21.31
C GLU A 5 -6.62 -27.15 -20.07
N GLY A 6 -5.93 -26.09 -19.65
CA GLY A 6 -5.15 -26.04 -18.41
C GLY A 6 -4.95 -24.62 -17.92
N VAL A 7 -6.07 -23.95 -17.63
CA VAL A 7 -6.31 -23.07 -16.46
C VAL A 7 -5.21 -22.06 -16.11
N GLU A 8 -5.51 -20.80 -16.45
CA GLU A 8 -5.52 -19.65 -15.53
C GLU A 8 -4.37 -19.61 -14.51
N GLY A 9 -3.24 -19.02 -14.90
CA GLY A 9 -2.21 -18.55 -13.97
C GLY A 9 -2.69 -17.31 -13.22
N GLU A 10 -3.72 -17.45 -12.39
CA GLU A 10 -4.03 -16.49 -11.35
C GLU A 10 -2.99 -16.67 -10.26
N GLY A 11 -2.10 -15.69 -10.09
CA GLY A 11 -1.08 -15.70 -9.04
C GLY A 11 -1.72 -15.82 -7.66
N GLU A 12 -1.81 -17.04 -7.16
CA GLU A 12 -2.19 -17.40 -5.79
C GLU A 12 -1.18 -16.73 -4.85
N LEU A 13 -1.58 -15.59 -4.27
CA LEU A 13 -0.80 -15.04 -3.16
C LEU A 13 -0.93 -15.97 -1.96
N PRO A 14 0.16 -16.16 -1.19
CA PRO A 14 0.17 -17.06 -0.04
C PRO A 14 -0.92 -16.68 0.97
N GLU A 15 -1.69 -17.69 1.36
CA GLU A 15 -2.73 -17.67 2.39
C GLU A 15 -2.10 -17.28 3.75
N GLY A 16 -2.03 -15.98 4.01
CA GLY A 16 -1.33 -15.42 5.18
C GLY A 16 -0.85 -13.99 4.94
N ALA A 17 -0.77 -13.54 3.69
CA ALA A 17 -0.66 -12.14 3.38
C ALA A 17 -1.99 -11.46 3.71
N THR A 18 -2.08 -10.76 4.85
CA THR A 18 -3.13 -9.78 5.09
C THR A 18 -3.01 -8.72 4.00
N ARG A 19 -3.69 -8.93 2.86
CA ARG A 19 -3.86 -7.92 1.82
C ARG A 19 -4.67 -6.80 2.46
N ILE A 20 -3.98 -5.80 3.01
CA ILE A 20 -4.60 -4.51 3.27
C ILE A 20 -5.09 -4.04 1.91
N GLN A 21 -6.41 -4.07 1.71
CA GLN A 21 -7.03 -3.61 0.47
C GLN A 21 -6.93 -2.09 0.46
N ILE A 22 -5.89 -1.60 -0.20
CA ILE A 22 -5.67 -0.18 -0.42
C ILE A 22 -6.55 0.23 -1.60
N THR A 23 -7.47 1.16 -1.37
CA THR A 23 -8.30 1.73 -2.44
C THR A 23 -7.45 2.58 -3.37
N GLN A 24 -7.96 2.90 -4.56
CA GLN A 24 -7.21 3.71 -5.52
C GLN A 24 -6.83 5.08 -4.95
N GLU A 25 -7.74 5.70 -4.20
CA GLU A 25 -7.56 7.00 -3.56
C GLU A 25 -6.45 6.96 -2.48
N GLU A 26 -6.46 5.91 -1.65
CA GLU A 26 -5.41 5.69 -0.63
C GLU A 26 -4.06 5.41 -1.29
N ASN A 27 -4.04 4.66 -2.40
CA ASN A 27 -2.82 4.34 -3.14
C ASN A 27 -2.17 5.60 -3.69
N GLU A 28 -2.97 6.54 -4.21
CA GLU A 28 -2.49 7.85 -4.68
C GLU A 28 -1.90 8.66 -3.53
N ALA A 29 -2.58 8.76 -2.39
CA ALA A 29 -2.06 9.46 -1.21
C ALA A 29 -0.74 8.83 -0.72
N ILE A 30 -0.70 7.50 -0.61
CA ILE A 30 0.50 6.75 -0.23
C ILE A 30 1.64 6.98 -1.25
N ASN A 31 1.35 6.98 -2.55
CA ASN A 31 2.37 7.23 -3.58
C ASN A 31 2.94 8.64 -3.47
N ARG A 32 2.09 9.66 -3.28
CA ARG A 32 2.56 11.05 -3.10
C ARG A 32 3.49 11.17 -1.90
N LEU A 33 3.12 10.55 -0.78
CA LEU A 33 3.96 10.52 0.42
C LEU A 33 5.25 9.73 0.16
N CYS A 34 5.21 8.64 -0.61
CA CYS A 34 6.39 7.89 -1.00
C CYS A 34 7.34 8.71 -1.90
N GLU A 35 6.81 9.57 -2.78
CA GLU A 35 7.61 10.49 -3.60
C GLU A 35 8.38 11.55 -2.79
N LEU A 36 7.97 11.81 -1.55
CA LEU A 36 8.70 12.70 -0.63
C LEU A 36 9.98 12.05 -0.07
N GLY A 37 10.20 10.75 -0.35
CA GLY A 37 11.36 9.98 0.09
C GLY A 37 11.08 8.98 1.20
N PHE A 38 9.81 8.80 1.59
CA PHE A 38 9.39 7.84 2.61
C PHE A 38 9.15 6.44 2.02
N GLU A 39 9.39 5.39 2.80
CA GLU A 39 9.07 4.02 2.37
C GLU A 39 7.56 3.78 2.33
N ARG A 40 7.09 3.12 1.27
CA ARG A 40 5.66 2.79 1.10
C ARG A 40 5.08 2.06 2.29
N ASP A 41 5.81 1.11 2.87
CA ASP A 41 5.34 0.31 4.01
C ASP A 41 5.14 1.18 5.25
N LEU A 42 6.10 2.07 5.53
CA LEU A 42 6.01 3.06 6.60
C LEU A 42 4.83 4.02 6.37
N VAL A 43 4.72 4.57 5.16
CA VAL A 43 3.62 5.47 4.77
C VAL A 43 2.28 4.79 4.99
N ILE A 44 2.11 3.53 4.57
CA ILE A 44 0.88 2.76 4.79
C ILE A 44 0.58 2.67 6.29
N GLN A 45 1.55 2.26 7.10
CA GLN A 45 1.36 2.12 8.54
C GLN A 45 0.91 3.42 9.20
N VAL A 46 1.58 4.54 8.88
CA VAL A 46 1.23 5.86 9.42
C VAL A 46 -0.10 6.35 8.86
N TYR A 47 -0.37 6.12 7.57
CA TYR A 47 -1.60 6.56 6.90
C TYR A 47 -2.84 5.90 7.51
N PHE A 48 -2.79 4.59 7.74
CA PHE A 48 -3.88 3.89 8.42
C PHE A 48 -3.96 4.23 9.92
N ALA A 49 -2.83 4.54 10.58
CA ALA A 49 -2.84 5.02 11.96
C ALA A 49 -3.43 6.43 12.11
N CYS A 50 -3.31 7.27 11.08
CA CYS A 50 -3.85 8.63 11.00
C CYS A 50 -5.28 8.71 10.46
N ASP A 51 -6.05 7.61 10.54
CA ASP A 51 -7.42 7.55 10.01
C ASP A 51 -7.49 7.94 8.51
N LYS A 52 -6.46 7.59 7.74
CA LYS A 52 -6.33 7.87 6.29
C LYS A 52 -6.23 9.36 5.94
N ASN A 53 -5.81 10.19 6.88
CA ASN A 53 -5.64 11.62 6.66
C ASN A 53 -4.26 11.91 6.02
N GLU A 54 -4.23 12.29 4.74
CA GLU A 54 -2.99 12.61 4.00
C GLU A 54 -2.17 13.72 4.69
N GLU A 55 -2.81 14.82 5.10
CA GLU A 55 -2.15 15.97 5.71
C GLU A 55 -1.51 15.60 7.06
N MET A 56 -2.23 14.83 7.89
CA MET A 56 -1.72 14.37 9.18
C MET A 56 -0.60 13.35 8.98
N THR A 57 -0.74 12.45 8.01
CA THR A 57 0.29 11.45 7.67
C THR A 57 1.57 12.11 7.20
N ALA A 58 1.47 13.11 6.30
CA ALA A 58 2.62 13.90 5.85
C ALA A 58 3.31 14.55 7.05
N ASN A 59 2.56 15.30 7.87
CA ASN A 59 3.12 15.98 9.04
C ASN A 59 3.79 15.01 10.02
N LEU A 60 3.22 13.82 10.25
CA LEU A 60 3.82 12.81 11.12
C LEU A 60 5.08 12.20 10.52
N LEU A 61 5.06 11.81 9.24
CA LEU A 61 6.24 11.30 8.54
C LEU A 61 7.38 12.32 8.56
N PHE A 62 7.08 13.60 8.36
CA PHE A 62 8.07 14.68 8.47
C PHE A 62 8.51 14.92 9.92
N SER A 63 7.61 14.88 10.89
CA SER A 63 7.94 15.13 12.30
C SER A 63 8.75 14.00 12.92
N ASP A 64 8.51 12.75 12.52
CA ASP A 64 9.25 11.57 12.99
C ASP A 64 10.65 11.49 12.36
N HIS A 65 10.81 12.05 11.14
CA HIS A 65 12.08 12.11 10.42
C HIS A 65 12.82 13.47 10.48
N ALA A 66 12.29 14.48 11.16
CA ALA A 66 12.97 15.75 11.39
C ALA A 66 13.96 15.63 12.56
N GLU A 67 15.14 15.08 12.29
CA GLU A 67 16.32 15.21 13.17
C GLU A 67 17.07 16.54 12.95
#